data_AF-Q2QJG5-F1
#
_entry.id   AF-Q2QJG5-F1
#
_cell.length_a   1.000
_cell.length_b   1.000
_cell.length_c   1.000
_cell.angle_alpha   90.00
_cell.angle_beta   90.00
_cell.angle_gamma   90.00
#
_symmetry.space_group_name_H-M   'P 1'
#
loop_
_entity.id
_entity.type
_entity.pdbx_description
1 polymer ?
#
loop_
_entity_poly.entity_id
_entity_poly.type
_entity_poly.pdbx_seq_one_letter_code
_entity_poly.pdbx_strand_id
1 'polypeptide(L)' 'AEDLEKVFIPHGLIMDRTERLARDVMKEMGGHHIVALCVLKGGYKFFADLL' A
#
# COMPACT_ATOMS: atom_id res chain seq x y z
N ALA A 1 22.12 5.20 18.56
CA ALA A 1 20.69 5.53 18.82
C ALA A 1 20.26 6.81 18.09
N GLU A 2 20.96 7.22 17.03
CA GLU A 2 20.65 8.43 16.24
C GLU A 2 20.21 8.08 14.80
N ASP A 3 19.80 6.84 14.54
CA ASP A 3 19.48 6.37 13.18
C ASP A 3 18.09 6.84 12.68
N LEU A 4 17.31 7.50 13.53
CA LEU A 4 15.98 8.00 13.21
C LEU A 4 15.81 9.45 13.68
N GLU A 5 15.80 10.38 12.74
CA GLU A 5 15.59 11.80 13.01
C GLU A 5 14.12 12.10 13.37
N LYS A 6 13.17 11.55 12.60
CA LYS A 6 11.72 11.73 12.81
C LYS A 6 10.89 10.76 11.99
N VAL A 7 9.64 10.54 12.42
CA VAL A 7 8.64 9.77 11.68
C VAL A 7 7.77 10.72 10.86
N PHE A 8 7.77 10.56 9.54
CA PHE A 8 6.96 11.39 8.63
C PHE A 8 5.54 10.87 8.46
N ILE A 9 5.37 9.56 8.33
CA ILE A 9 4.08 8.93 8.08
C ILE A 9 3.92 7.76 9.06
N PRO A 10 2.98 7.86 10.02
CA PRO A 10 2.70 6.76 10.92
C PRO A 10 2.14 5.56 10.15
N HIS A 11 2.44 4.35 10.64
CA HIS A 11 1.98 3.11 10.02
C HIS A 11 0.46 3.05 9.83
N GLY A 12 -0.32 3.45 10.85
CA GLY A 12 -1.78 3.47 10.75
C GLY A 12 -2.30 4.36 9.62
N LEU A 13 -1.67 5.52 9.41
CA LEU A 13 -2.03 6.41 8.30
C LEU A 13 -1.72 5.79 6.93
N ILE A 14 -0.64 4.99 6.83
CA ILE A 14 -0.34 4.23 5.61
C ILE A 14 -1.45 3.20 5.38
N MET A 15 -1.83 2.41 6.39
CA MET A 15 -2.89 1.41 6.28
C MET A 15 -4.23 2.01 5.86
N ASP A 16 -4.68 3.08 6.52
CA ASP A 16 -5.94 3.75 6.19
C ASP A 16 -5.99 4.23 4.74
N ARG A 17 -4.84 4.68 4.21
CA ARG A 17 -4.72 5.14 2.83
C ARG A 17 -4.65 3.99 1.84
N THR A 18 -3.91 2.92 2.18
CA THR A 18 -3.82 1.73 1.34
C THR A 18 -5.17 1.02 1.22
N GLU A 19 -5.95 0.93 2.31
CA GLU A 19 -7.30 0.36 2.27
C GLU A 19 -8.23 1.14 1.33
N ARG A 20 -8.23 2.48 1.43
CA ARG A 20 -9.03 3.33 0.53
C ARG A 20 -8.58 3.17 -0.92
N LEU A 21 -7.28 3.15 -1.16
CA LEU A 21 -6.73 2.91 -2.49
C LEU A 21 -7.16 1.55 -3.06
N ALA A 22 -7.12 0.49 -2.26
CA ALA A 22 -7.59 -0.84 -2.67
C ALA A 22 -9.07 -0.80 -3.07
N ARG A 23 -9.93 -0.15 -2.27
CA ARG A 23 -11.37 0.00 -2.58
C ARG A 23 -11.61 0.76 -3.88
N ASP A 24 -10.86 1.83 -4.13
CA ASP A 24 -10.97 2.62 -5.35
C ASP A 24 -10.54 1.81 -6.58
N VAL A 25 -9.40 1.10 -6.51
CA VAL A 25 -8.94 0.21 -7.57
C VAL A 25 -9.96 -0.89 -7.86
N MET A 26 -10.48 -1.56 -6.82
CA MET A 26 -11.49 -2.62 -6.98
C MET A 26 -12.79 -2.10 -7.60
N LYS A 27 -13.21 -0.89 -7.22
CA LYS A 27 -14.39 -0.23 -7.78
C LYS A 27 -14.21 0.09 -9.27
N GLU A 28 -13.05 0.63 -9.65
CA GLU A 28 -12.73 0.96 -11.05
C GLU A 28 -12.58 -0.28 -11.92
N MET A 29 -12.00 -1.36 -11.37
CA MET A 29 -11.81 -2.62 -12.09
C MET A 29 -13.12 -3.36 -12.36
N GLY A 30 -14.22 -3.01 -11.69
CA GLY A 30 -15.56 -3.51 -12.05
C GLY A 30 -15.72 -5.03 -12.07
N GLY A 31 -14.94 -5.76 -11.25
CA GLY A 31 -14.99 -7.22 -11.17
C GLY A 31 -14.17 -7.98 -12.23
N HIS A 32 -13.37 -7.29 -13.05
CA HIS A 32 -12.42 -7.93 -13.95
C HIS A 32 -11.26 -8.57 -13.18
N HIS A 33 -10.61 -9.56 -13.80
CA HIS A 33 -9.39 -10.14 -13.23
C HIS A 33 -8.29 -9.10 -13.11
N ILE A 34 -7.68 -9.02 -11.93
CA ILE A 34 -6.56 -8.11 -11.63
C ILE A 34 -5.28 -8.92 -11.55
N VAL A 35 -4.23 -8.43 -12.21
CA VAL A 35 -2.87 -8.92 -12.04
C VAL A 35 -2.04 -7.79 -11.46
N ALA A 36 -1.46 -8.02 -10.29
CA ALA A 36 -0.62 -7.05 -9.60
C ALA A 36 0.85 -7.49 -9.69
N LEU A 37 1.74 -6.55 -10.03
CA LEU A 37 3.19 -6.79 -10.15
C LEU A 37 3.97 -5.92 -9.16
N CYS A 38 4.66 -6.56 -8.21
CA CYS A 38 5.59 -5.88 -7.31
C CYS A 38 6.99 -5.81 -7.96
N VAL A 39 7.48 -4.61 -8.24
CA VAL A 39 8.72 -4.40 -9.00
C VAL A 39 9.96 -4.30 -8.10
N LEU A 40 9.83 -3.65 -6.94
CA LEU A 40 10.95 -3.33 -6.07
C LEU A 40 10.91 -4.15 -4.78
N LYS A 41 12.07 -4.58 -4.30
CA LYS A 41 12.20 -5.29 -3.01
C LYS A 41 11.53 -4.55 -1.86
N GLY A 42 11.65 -3.22 -1.81
CA GLY A 42 11.03 -2.38 -0.77
C GLY A 42 9.51 -2.24 -0.89
N GLY A 43 8.93 -2.58 -2.04
CA GLY A 43 7.49 -2.48 -2.29
C GLY A 43 6.67 -3.62 -1.69
N TYR A 44 7.31 -4.67 -1.15
CA TYR A 44 6.61 -5.87 -0.71
C TYR A 44 5.57 -5.63 0.39
N LYS A 45 5.83 -4.70 1.34
CA LYS A 45 4.87 -4.37 2.40
C LYS A 45 3.63 -3.70 1.83
N PHE A 46 3.82 -2.61 1.07
CA PHE A 46 2.72 -1.92 0.40
C PHE A 46 1.92 -2.85 -0.51
N PHE A 47 2.61 -3.72 -1.26
CA PHE A 47 1.96 -4.71 -2.13
C PHE A 47 1.10 -5.70 -1.36
N ALA A 48 1.58 -6.19 -0.21
CA ALA A 48 0.82 -7.08 0.66
C ALA A 48 -0.35 -6.36 1.35
N ASP A 49 -0.19 -5.09 1.71
CA ASP A 49 -1.25 -4.29 2.34
C ASP A 49 -2.34 -3.86 1.34
N LEU A 50 -2.01 -3.79 0.04
CA LEU A 50 -2.92 -3.39 -1.03
C LEU A 50 -3.84 -4.53 -1.51
N LEU A 51 -3.43 -5.79 -1.33
CA LEU A 51 -4.13 -7.00 -1.78
C LEU A 51 -4.95 -7.64 -0.65
#